data_AF-A0A7H4PNZ7-F1
#
_entry.id   AF-A0A7H4PNZ7-F1
#
_cell.length_a   1.000
_cell.length_b   1.000
_cell.length_c   1.000
_cell.angle_alpha   90.00
_cell.angle_beta   90.00
_cell.angle_gamma   90.00
#
_symmetry.space_group_name_H-M   'P 1'
#
loop_
_entity.id
_entity.type
_entity.pdbx_description
1 polymer ?
#
loop_
_entity_poly.entity_id
_entity_poly.type
_entity_poly.pdbx_seq_one_letter_code
_entity_poly.pdbx_strand_id
1 'polypeptide(L)'
;MDISPDALAVTEQNVEDHGLIHNVTPIRSDLFRDLPKVQYDLIVTNPPYVDEEDMSDLPGEYRHEPVLGLASGSDWSEVNPPDPRLRAGLSQR
;
A
#
# COMPACT_ATOMS: atom_id res chain seq x y z
N MET A 1 -2.55 1.06 5.74
CA MET A 1 -3.04 -0.33 5.85
C MET A 1 -1.96 -1.25 5.33
N ASP A 2 -1.77 -2.42 5.92
CA ASP A 2 -0.76 -3.39 5.47
C ASP A 2 -1.19 -4.82 5.87
N ILE A 3 -0.73 -5.83 5.13
CA ILE A 3 -0.96 -7.25 5.47
C ILE A 3 0.05 -7.74 6.53
N SER A 4 1.23 -7.12 6.56
CA SER A 4 2.37 -7.48 7.40
C SER A 4 2.21 -6.96 8.83
N PRO A 5 2.14 -7.84 9.85
CA PRO A 5 2.12 -7.41 11.25
C PRO A 5 3.42 -6.69 11.64
N ASP A 6 4.56 -7.08 11.07
CA ASP A 6 5.85 -6.46 11.38
C ASP A 6 5.91 -5.01 10.86
N ALA A 7 5.36 -4.76 9.67
CA ALA A 7 5.26 -3.40 9.11
C ALA A 7 4.33 -2.51 9.95
N LEU A 8 3.26 -3.09 10.51
CA LEU A 8 2.35 -2.37 11.39
C LEU A 8 3.02 -2.02 12.73
N ALA A 9 3.82 -2.92 13.31
CA ALA A 9 4.55 -2.62 14.54
C ALA A 9 5.53 -1.44 14.35
N VAL A 10 6.23 -1.39 13.21
CA VAL A 10 7.08 -0.23 12.86
C VAL A 10 6.24 1.04 12.67
N THR A 11 5.08 0.92 12.02
CA THR A 11 4.16 2.04 11.83
C THR A 11 3.65 2.57 13.18
N GLU A 12 3.28 1.70 14.12
CA GLU A 12 2.85 2.06 15.47
C GLU A 12 3.95 2.84 16.20
N GLN A 13 5.19 2.35 16.18
CA GLN A 13 6.32 3.06 16.77
C GLN A 13 6.51 4.45 16.16
N ASN A 14 6.46 4.56 14.82
CA ASN A 14 6.58 5.85 14.14
C ASN A 14 5.45 6.82 14.52
N VAL A 15 4.23 6.31 14.70
CA VAL A 15 3.08 7.11 15.12
C VAL A 15 3.28 7.66 16.54
N GLU A 16 3.80 6.85 17.46
CA GLU A 16 4.13 7.28 18.82
C GLU A 16 5.26 8.31 18.83
N ASP A 17 6.37 8.02 18.14
CA ASP A 17 7.57 8.88 18.11
C ASP A 17 7.28 10.27 17.54
N HIS A 18 6.32 10.36 16.61
CA HIS A 18 5.90 11.62 15.99
C HIS A 18 4.66 12.24 16.63
N GLY A 19 4.07 11.64 17.67
CA GLY A 19 2.89 12.17 18.36
C GLY A 19 1.63 12.21 17.49
N LEU A 20 1.50 11.27 16.54
CA LEU A 20 0.43 11.24 15.53
C LEU A 20 -0.72 10.30 15.90
N ILE A 21 -0.81 9.85 17.15
CA ILE A 21 -1.77 8.85 17.64
C ILE A 21 -3.24 9.21 17.32
N HIS A 22 -3.58 10.50 17.23
CA HIS A 22 -4.93 10.96 16.89
C HIS A 22 -5.18 11.14 15.39
N ASN A 23 -4.15 11.04 14.56
CA ASN A 23 -4.16 11.37 13.14
C ASN A 23 -3.94 10.15 12.26
N VAL A 24 -3.31 9.10 12.79
CA VAL A 24 -2.95 7.89 12.04
C VAL A 24 -3.46 6.66 12.78
N THR A 25 -4.23 5.85 12.06
CA THR A 25 -4.72 4.55 12.54
C THR A 25 -4.12 3.44 11.69
N PRO A 26 -3.14 2.66 12.19
CA PRO A 26 -2.68 1.46 11.53
C PRO A 26 -3.81 0.43 11.44
N ILE A 27 -3.99 -0.19 10.27
CA ILE A 27 -5.04 -1.19 10.05
C ILE A 27 -4.40 -2.37 9.32
N ARG A 28 -4.53 -3.57 9.90
CA ARG A 28 -4.19 -4.81 9.22
C ARG A 28 -5.28 -5.18 8.24
N SER A 29 -4.96 -5.22 6.96
CA SER A 29 -5.91 -5.57 5.91
C SER A 29 -5.16 -6.05 4.67
N ASP A 30 -5.72 -7.04 4.01
CA ASP A 30 -5.38 -7.36 2.63
C ASP A 30 -6.14 -6.39 1.70
N LEU A 31 -5.43 -5.41 1.16
CA LEU A 31 -5.99 -4.29 0.38
C LEU A 31 -7.22 -3.70 1.11
N PHE A 32 -8.38 -3.68 0.46
CA PHE A 32 -9.62 -3.12 0.99
C PHE A 32 -10.50 -4.13 1.75
N ARG A 33 -10.08 -5.39 1.89
CA ARG A 33 -10.96 -6.48 2.36
C ARG A 33 -11.41 -6.30 3.81
N ASP A 34 -10.52 -5.85 4.68
CA ASP A 34 -10.77 -5.72 6.12
C ASP A 34 -10.90 -4.25 6.55
N LEU A 35 -11.03 -3.32 5.60
CA LEU A 35 -11.22 -1.90 5.92
C LEU A 35 -12.67 -1.59 6.33
N PRO A 36 -12.87 -0.65 7.26
CA PRO A 36 -14.19 -0.13 7.56
C PRO A 36 -14.80 0.53 6.31
N LYS A 37 -16.12 0.43 6.17
CA LYS A 37 -16.89 1.03 5.07
C LYS A 37 -17.03 2.55 5.25
N VAL A 38 -15.92 3.25 5.13
CA VAL A 38 -15.84 4.71 5.18
C VAL A 38 -15.43 5.24 3.80
N GLN A 39 -15.86 6.45 3.50
CA GLN A 39 -15.43 7.14 2.28
C GLN A 39 -14.12 7.85 2.56
N TYR A 40 -13.13 7.64 1.70
CA TYR A 40 -11.86 8.35 1.73
C TYR A 40 -11.87 9.41 0.63
N ASP A 41 -11.41 10.62 0.95
CA ASP A 41 -11.25 11.70 -0.03
C ASP A 41 -10.03 11.47 -0.93
N LEU A 42 -8.99 10.82 -0.40
CA LEU A 42 -7.75 10.49 -1.10
C LEU A 42 -7.23 9.13 -0.62
N ILE A 43 -6.79 8.31 -1.57
CA ILE A 43 -6.08 7.05 -1.30
C ILE A 43 -4.67 7.20 -1.89
N VAL A 44 -3.67 7.07 -1.04
CA VAL A 44 -2.26 7.03 -1.44
C VAL A 44 -1.75 5.62 -1.18
N THR A 45 -1.08 5.05 -2.17
CA THR A 45 -0.45 3.73 -2.03
C THR A 45 0.93 3.78 -2.69
N ASN A 46 1.88 3.10 -2.06
CA ASN A 46 3.17 2.76 -2.65
C ASN A 46 3.20 1.22 -2.76
N PRO A 47 2.49 0.64 -3.75
CA PRO A 47 2.43 -0.80 -3.89
C PRO A 47 3.81 -1.35 -4.32
N PRO A 48 4.04 -2.66 -4.16
CA PRO A 48 5.19 -3.32 -4.78
C PRO A 48 5.25 -2.96 -6.27
N TYR A 49 6.40 -2.46 -6.72
CA TYR A 49 6.57 -1.89 -8.06
C TYR A 49 7.47 -2.76 -8.95
N VAL A 50 7.87 -3.94 -8.48
CA VAL A 50 8.73 -4.86 -9.24
C VAL A 50 7.92 -6.11 -9.62
N ASP A 51 7.82 -6.36 -10.91
CA ASP A 51 7.24 -7.59 -11.41
C ASP A 51 8.18 -8.76 -11.10
N GLU A 52 7.63 -9.95 -10.83
CA GLU A 52 8.40 -11.15 -10.43
C GLU A 52 9.54 -11.50 -11.43
N GLU A 53 9.40 -11.11 -12.70
CA GLU A 53 10.42 -11.29 -13.75
C GLU A 53 11.65 -10.38 -13.54
N ASP A 54 11.43 -9.13 -13.09
CA ASP A 54 12.48 -8.12 -12.89
C ASP A 54 13.22 -8.28 -11.55
N MET A 55 12.65 -9.05 -10.60
CA MET A 55 13.33 -9.40 -9.34
C MET A 55 14.64 -10.18 -9.57
N SER A 56 14.78 -10.85 -10.72
CA SER A 56 15.97 -11.60 -11.10
C SER A 56 17.13 -10.74 -11.61
N ASP A 57 16.83 -9.53 -12.11
CA ASP A 57 17.78 -8.58 -12.70
C ASP A 57 18.14 -7.40 -11.78
N LEU A 58 17.58 -7.35 -10.57
CA LEU A 58 17.91 -6.30 -9.60
C LEU A 58 19.38 -6.39 -9.13
N PRO A 59 20.13 -5.28 -9.16
CA PRO A 59 21.48 -5.20 -8.60
C PRO A 59 21.50 -5.68 -7.14
N GLY A 60 22.59 -6.33 -6.72
CA GLY A 60 22.68 -7.02 -5.41
C GLY A 60 22.35 -6.18 -4.17
N GLU A 61 22.30 -4.85 -4.30
CA GLU A 61 21.94 -3.90 -3.25
C GLU A 61 20.46 -3.94 -2.85
N TYR A 62 19.55 -4.32 -3.76
CA TYR A 62 18.09 -4.39 -3.53
C TYR A 62 17.64 -5.68 -2.83
N ARG A 63 18.56 -6.60 -2.50
CA ARG A 63 18.26 -7.86 -1.80
C ARG A 63 18.08 -7.72 -0.29
N HIS A 64 18.21 -6.49 0.25
CA HIS A 64 18.04 -6.21 1.67
C HIS A 64 16.61 -5.84 2.06
N GLU A 65 15.70 -5.63 1.10
CA GLU A 65 14.30 -5.31 1.37
C GLU A 65 13.42 -6.57 1.44
N PRO A 66 12.37 -6.60 2.29
CA PRO A 66 11.46 -7.74 2.37
C PRO A 66 10.76 -7.97 1.03
N VAL A 67 10.76 -9.20 0.52
CA VAL A 67 10.14 -9.61 -0.76
C VAL A 67 8.66 -9.18 -0.87
N LEU A 68 7.95 -9.11 0.27
CA LEU A 68 6.56 -8.64 0.38
C LEU A 68 6.34 -7.17 -0.01
N GLY A 69 7.40 -6.35 -0.06
CA GLY A 69 7.34 -4.97 -0.54
C GLY A 69 7.75 -4.81 -2.01
N LEU A 70 8.25 -5.86 -2.65
CA LEU A 70 8.84 -5.78 -4.00
C LEU A 70 8.06 -6.58 -5.04
N ALA A 71 7.61 -7.79 -4.75
CA ALA A 71 6.94 -8.64 -5.73
C ALA A 71 5.46 -8.29 -5.89
N SER A 72 5.09 -7.73 -7.05
CA SER A 72 3.70 -7.70 -7.51
C SER A 72 3.41 -9.04 -8.21
N GLY A 73 2.59 -9.89 -7.62
CA GLY A 73 2.09 -11.10 -8.28
C GLY A 73 1.34 -10.75 -9.58
N SER A 74 1.23 -11.72 -10.48
CA SER A 74 0.83 -11.57 -11.90
C SER A 74 -0.61 -11.09 -12.18
N ASP A 75 -1.28 -10.41 -11.25
CA ASP A 75 -2.74 -10.19 -11.26
C ASP A 75 -3.16 -8.73 -10.98
N TRP A 76 -2.40 -7.74 -11.45
CA TRP A 76 -2.82 -6.33 -11.36
C TRP A 76 -3.75 -5.90 -12.51
N SER A 77 -3.79 -6.65 -13.61
CA SER A 77 -4.47 -6.24 -14.85
C SER A 77 -5.99 -6.47 -14.89
N GLU A 78 -6.58 -7.08 -13.85
CA GLU A 78 -8.03 -7.35 -13.82
C GLU A 78 -8.72 -6.77 -12.58
N VAL A 79 -8.46 -5.50 -12.28
CA VAL A 79 -9.36 -4.73 -11.41
C VAL A 79 -10.56 -4.26 -12.24
N ASN A 80 -11.68 -4.96 -12.07
CA ASN A 80 -13.05 -4.63 -12.50
C ASN A 80 -13.35 -3.10 -12.33
N PRO A 81 -14.21 -2.48 -13.16
CA PRO A 81 -14.13 -1.05 -13.48
C PRO A 81 -14.25 -0.15 -12.23
N PRO A 82 -13.58 1.03 -12.26
CA PRO A 82 -13.54 1.93 -11.11
C PRO A 82 -14.96 2.36 -10.73
N ASP A 83 -15.22 2.35 -9.41
CA ASP A 83 -16.42 2.89 -8.79
C ASP A 83 -16.75 4.26 -9.41
N PRO A 84 -17.99 4.51 -9.88
CA PRO A 84 -18.38 5.77 -10.51
C PRO A 84 -18.14 7.01 -9.63
N ARG A 85 -17.90 6.84 -8.33
CA ARG A 85 -17.51 7.91 -7.38
C ARG A 85 -16.06 8.39 -7.53
N LEU A 86 -15.19 7.66 -8.22
CA LEU A 86 -13.77 8.02 -8.44
C LEU A 86 -13.54 9.02 -9.59
N ARG A 87 -14.61 9.53 -10.23
CA ARG A 87 -14.53 10.43 -11.40
C ARG A 87 -14.35 11.93 -11.10
N ALA A 88 -14.17 12.34 -9.85
CA ALA A 88 -13.98 13.75 -9.52
C ALA A 88 -12.54 14.01 -9.05
N GLY A 89 -11.69 14.54 -9.94
CA GLY A 89 -10.39 15.04 -9.49
C GLY A 89 -9.32 15.38 -10.53
N LEU A 90 -9.44 14.96 -11.79
CA LEU A 90 -8.45 15.34 -12.81
C LEU A 90 -8.82 16.66 -13.48
N SER A 91 -8.55 17.77 -12.79
CA SER A 91 -8.46 19.09 -13.42
C SER A 91 -7.03 19.28 -13.93
N GLN A 92 -6.88 19.31 -15.25
CA GLN A 92 -5.63 19.65 -15.91
C GLN A 92 -5.21 21.08 -15.56
N ARG A 93 -3.97 21.24 -15.08
CA ARG A 93 -3.14 22.41 -15.30
C ARG A 93 -1.70 21.99 -15.48
#